data_AF-A0A957T6J9-F1
#
_entry.id   AF-A0A957T6J9-F1
#
_cell.length_a   1.000
_cell.length_b   1.000
_cell.length_c   1.000
_cell.angle_alpha   90.00
_cell.angle_beta   90.00
_cell.angle_gamma   90.00
#
_symmetry.space_group_name_H-M   'P 1'
#
loop_
_entity.id
_entity.type
_entity.pdbx_description
1 polymer ?
#
loop_
_entity_poly.entity_id
_entity_poly.type
_entity_poly.pdbx_seq_one_letter_code
_entity_poly.pdbx_strand_id
1 'polypeptide(L)'
;LRAGQSILILVPTSNYLQQWAGELCYKRIGLNLSPEMVFAGTPGQLERFQKRTGSHPAVLLMTYTALAQAGSAVGKGGFDVDSIEMFLQGATVQGVILDEVHKVAENLSGVSADVTRLMLEWLKDGSLPRLIGFTGTAEAYRSRFEKLGLQLVYTIPIDELIAAGFVAPFAELGAPFAYSERERRIHDLLDQYKEYMLAYLERIGGERLRAWFAQIPLSERVAVGHDLLNMYQGRKDWPTALAKRLTEWETGGNLQLTETNLVTIVQIANGWSDADMARLAGLSEFNFQPLVSLLTAIKDELATLVFLPVTLNRLHTPNFATQFDAAVLRAAFAAATNQASRNEAVKDGLAGNIVGLYAGLTDWYRRVGEGRVETIKAIIEAEQATRAVSGVIVFDTARRIHWQEGVAVPGYEGVGGLYAQLLGDARYTPYAVLSSEQYLPYDEGDPLPPRIADFVTEDLMQAEIGGAMFNLVFQGVELEPKIEDVLRLAWRSLIADYSERLHDVHAARPGDFSRRVLRPMRNRIRRLELGSAGERVLARMDLRNIH
;
A
#
# COMPACT_ATOMS: atom_id res chain seq x y z
N LEU A 1 27.41 23.78 19.75
CA LEU A 1 26.70 24.98 19.25
C LEU A 1 26.85 26.08 20.28
N ARG A 2 27.02 27.34 19.87
CA ARG A 2 26.91 28.48 20.80
C ARG A 2 25.43 28.80 21.04
N ALA A 3 25.11 29.53 22.10
CA ALA A 3 23.75 29.98 22.36
C ALA A 3 23.19 30.76 21.16
N GLY A 4 21.95 30.45 20.74
CA GLY A 4 21.30 31.05 19.58
C GLY A 4 21.62 30.40 18.23
N GLN A 5 22.48 29.37 18.18
CA GLN A 5 22.79 28.63 16.95
C GLN A 5 21.98 27.33 16.84
N SER A 6 21.54 27.01 15.63
CA SER A 6 20.70 25.83 15.37
C SER A 6 21.32 24.86 14.37
N ILE A 7 20.97 23.58 14.45
CA ILE A 7 21.12 22.60 13.36
C ILE A 7 19.74 22.35 12.76
N LEU A 8 19.65 22.37 11.43
CA LEU A 8 18.42 22.03 10.71
C LEU A 8 18.48 20.58 10.24
N ILE A 9 17.42 19.82 10.49
CA ILE A 9 17.25 18.45 10.03
C ILE A 9 16.00 18.42 9.14
N LEU A 10 16.19 17.98 7.89
CA LEU A 10 15.15 17.87 6.88
C LEU A 10 14.73 16.42 6.69
N VAL A 11 13.44 16.17 6.82
CA VAL A 11 12.87 14.81 6.72
C VAL A 11 11.75 14.73 5.66
N PRO A 12 11.43 13.54 5.14
CA PRO A 12 10.41 13.39 4.08
C PRO A 12 8.98 13.69 4.54
N THR A 13 8.59 13.20 5.72
CA THR A 13 7.21 13.29 6.22
C THR A 13 7.14 13.59 7.71
N SER A 14 5.97 13.96 8.22
CA SER A 14 5.75 14.24 9.63
C SER A 14 6.06 13.06 10.57
N ASN A 15 5.94 11.82 10.09
CA ASN A 15 6.26 10.64 10.90
C ASN A 15 7.75 10.60 11.27
N TYR A 16 8.62 10.99 10.33
CA TYR A 16 10.06 11.08 10.58
C TYR A 16 10.40 12.20 11.57
N LEU A 17 9.62 13.29 11.63
CA LEU A 17 9.81 14.34 12.66
C LEU A 17 9.67 13.77 14.06
N GLN A 18 8.66 12.91 14.27
CA GLN A 18 8.42 12.27 15.56
C GLN A 18 9.53 11.28 15.91
N GLN A 19 10.00 10.49 14.94
CA GLN A 19 11.13 9.57 15.13
C GLN A 19 12.39 10.31 15.55
N TRP A 20 12.79 11.36 14.82
CA TRP A 20 13.96 12.16 15.14
C TRP A 20 13.85 12.86 16.50
N ALA A 21 12.68 13.44 16.82
CA ALA A 21 12.46 14.01 18.14
C ALA A 21 12.62 12.93 19.24
N GLY A 22 12.17 11.71 18.96
CA GLY A 22 12.35 10.54 19.82
C GLY A 22 13.82 10.20 20.08
N GLU A 23 14.59 10.07 19.00
CA GLU A 23 16.02 9.73 19.03
C GLU A 23 16.87 10.82 19.72
N LEU A 24 16.55 12.09 19.50
CA LEU A 24 17.32 13.21 20.05
C LEU A 24 17.04 13.46 21.53
N CYS A 25 15.81 13.26 21.97
CA CYS A 25 15.38 13.62 23.32
C CYS A 25 15.33 12.45 24.30
N TYR A 26 15.02 11.21 23.86
CA TYR A 26 14.64 10.14 24.79
C TYR A 26 15.46 8.85 24.69
N LYS A 27 16.11 8.56 23.56
CA LYS A 27 16.90 7.33 23.47
C LYS A 27 18.14 7.42 24.35
N ARG A 28 18.36 6.36 25.16
CA ARG A 28 19.45 6.29 26.15
C ARG A 28 20.84 6.53 25.54
N ILE A 29 21.03 6.13 24.28
CA ILE A 29 22.28 6.26 23.52
C ILE A 29 22.35 7.63 22.79
N GLY A 30 21.23 8.34 22.68
CA GLY A 30 21.12 9.62 22.00
C GLY A 30 21.61 10.81 22.82
N LEU A 31 21.43 12.01 22.26
CA LEU A 31 21.92 13.27 22.86
C LEU A 31 21.17 13.68 24.13
N ASN A 32 20.00 13.08 24.41
CA ASN A 32 19.12 13.40 25.54
C ASN A 32 18.89 14.91 25.68
N LEU A 33 18.62 15.58 24.55
CA LEU A 33 18.33 17.01 24.52
C LEU A 33 17.01 17.29 25.23
N SER A 34 16.96 18.39 25.97
CA SER A 34 15.70 18.88 26.53
C SER A 34 14.70 19.17 25.40
N PRO A 35 13.38 18.91 25.57
CA PRO A 35 12.41 19.03 24.48
C PRO A 35 12.27 20.48 24.00
N GLU A 36 12.59 21.44 24.86
CA GLU A 36 12.63 22.87 24.57
C GLU A 36 13.84 23.31 23.73
N MET A 37 14.85 22.43 23.58
CA MET A 37 15.97 22.60 22.64
C MET A 37 15.71 22.00 21.26
N VAL A 38 14.60 21.27 21.07
CA VAL A 38 14.26 20.60 19.81
C VAL A 38 12.89 21.08 19.34
N PHE A 39 12.85 21.75 18.19
CA PHE A 39 11.59 22.20 17.59
C PHE A 39 11.24 21.34 16.38
N ALA A 40 10.01 20.85 16.30
CA ALA A 40 9.48 20.14 15.14
C ALA A 40 8.24 20.87 14.58
N GLY A 41 8.27 21.25 13.30
CA GLY A 41 7.14 21.96 12.69
C GLY A 41 7.52 22.74 11.44
N THR A 42 6.78 23.82 11.19
CA THR A 42 7.01 24.73 10.05
C THR A 42 7.76 26.00 10.48
N PRO A 43 8.40 26.74 9.55
CA PRO A 43 9.04 28.02 9.84
C PRO A 43 8.12 29.01 10.58
N GLY A 44 6.87 29.16 10.12
CA GLY A 44 5.90 30.06 10.75
C GLY A 44 5.43 29.62 12.13
N GLN A 45 5.57 28.34 12.48
CA GLN A 45 5.33 27.84 13.84
C GLN A 45 6.54 28.12 14.75
N LEU A 46 7.77 28.07 14.22
CA LEU A 46 8.99 28.39 14.97
C LEU A 46 8.98 29.85 15.44
N GLU A 47 8.64 30.78 14.55
CA GLU A 47 8.56 32.20 14.92
C GLU A 47 7.58 32.46 16.07
N ARG A 48 6.40 31.80 16.04
CA ARG A 48 5.40 31.89 17.12
C ARG A 48 5.93 31.26 18.41
N PHE A 49 6.65 30.15 18.29
CA PHE A 49 7.28 29.48 19.42
C PHE A 49 8.33 30.37 20.10
N GLN A 50 9.23 30.97 19.31
CA GLN A 50 10.27 31.90 19.81
C GLN A 50 9.65 33.14 20.47
N LYS A 51 8.65 33.77 19.83
CA LYS A 51 7.92 34.93 20.40
C LYS A 51 7.25 34.60 21.74
N ARG A 52 6.76 33.37 21.91
CA ARG A 52 6.04 32.93 23.11
C ARG A 52 6.96 32.49 24.25
N THR A 53 8.04 31.80 23.92
CA THR A 53 8.89 31.13 24.92
C THR A 53 10.19 31.89 25.21
N GLY A 54 10.62 32.78 24.30
CA GLY A 54 11.95 33.38 24.33
C GLY A 54 13.09 32.37 24.10
N SER A 55 12.77 31.11 23.82
CA SER A 55 13.75 30.04 23.60
C SER A 55 14.21 30.00 22.15
N HIS A 56 15.50 29.75 21.95
CA HIS A 56 16.10 29.44 20.65
C HIS A 56 16.49 27.95 20.63
N PRO A 57 15.68 27.09 19.97
CA PRO A 57 15.97 25.66 19.89
C PRO A 57 17.33 25.41 19.24
N ALA A 58 18.09 24.44 19.77
CA ALA A 58 19.37 24.03 19.21
C ALA A 58 19.20 23.13 17.97
N VAL A 59 18.06 22.44 17.84
CA VAL A 59 17.72 21.59 16.70
C VAL A 59 16.36 21.97 16.14
N LEU A 60 16.30 22.12 14.82
CA LEU A 60 15.09 22.40 14.05
C LEU A 60 14.79 21.19 13.16
N LEU A 61 13.63 20.59 13.33
CA LEU A 61 13.11 19.46 12.58
C LEU A 61 11.99 19.94 11.67
N MET A 62 12.20 19.85 10.36
CA MET A 62 11.22 20.29 9.36
C MET A 62 11.11 19.28 8.23
N THR A 63 9.95 19.23 7.57
CA THR A 63 9.87 18.48 6.31
C THR A 63 10.45 19.30 5.17
N TYR A 64 10.97 18.64 4.13
CA TYR A 64 11.41 19.32 2.90
C TYR A 64 10.33 20.27 2.36
N THR A 65 9.08 19.80 2.36
CA THR A 65 7.93 20.59 1.90
C THR A 65 7.60 21.77 2.82
N ALA A 66 7.76 21.62 4.14
CA ALA A 66 7.51 22.71 5.09
C ALA A 66 8.53 23.83 4.95
N LEU A 67 9.81 23.49 4.72
CA LEU A 67 10.84 24.49 4.47
C LEU A 67 10.62 25.19 3.12
N ALA A 68 10.29 24.43 2.07
CA ALA A 68 9.99 25.00 0.75
C ALA A 68 8.80 25.98 0.74
N GLN A 69 7.95 25.94 1.78
CA GLN A 69 6.82 26.84 1.96
C GLN A 69 7.15 28.08 2.81
N ALA A 70 8.41 28.24 3.27
CA ALA A 70 8.86 29.48 3.89
C ALA A 70 8.58 30.65 2.92
N GLY A 71 7.77 31.63 3.34
CA GLY A 71 7.38 32.79 2.53
C GLY A 71 5.92 32.83 2.07
N SER A 72 5.18 31.72 2.10
CA SER A 72 3.76 31.71 1.67
C SER A 72 2.82 32.04 2.84
N ALA A 73 2.60 33.34 3.10
CA ALA A 73 1.51 33.77 3.98
C ALA A 73 0.11 33.55 3.35
N VAL A 74 0.03 33.20 2.06
CA VAL A 74 -1.23 33.05 1.32
C VAL A 74 -1.16 31.85 0.37
N GLY A 75 -1.51 30.66 0.88
CA GLY A 75 -2.34 29.64 0.21
C GLY A 75 -1.94 29.04 -1.15
N LYS A 76 -0.88 29.46 -1.84
CA LYS A 76 -0.38 28.83 -3.06
C LYS A 76 1.15 28.84 -3.04
N GLY A 77 1.72 27.63 -2.94
CA GLY A 77 3.15 27.39 -2.76
C GLY A 77 3.98 27.95 -3.91
N GLY A 78 4.94 28.78 -3.54
CA GLY A 78 6.10 29.11 -4.37
C GLY A 78 7.33 28.81 -3.52
N PHE A 79 8.27 28.07 -4.09
CA PHE A 79 9.60 27.92 -3.56
C PHE A 79 10.29 29.29 -3.63
N ASP A 80 10.45 29.95 -2.49
CA ASP A 80 11.04 31.29 -2.40
C ASP A 80 12.40 31.21 -1.69
N VAL A 81 13.46 31.43 -2.48
CA VAL A 81 14.85 31.33 -2.02
C VAL A 81 15.14 32.36 -0.92
N ASP A 82 14.67 33.60 -1.10
CA ASP A 82 14.92 34.70 -0.18
C ASP A 82 14.29 34.42 1.20
N SER A 83 13.09 33.85 1.21
CA SER A 83 12.41 33.46 2.46
C SER A 83 13.12 32.32 3.18
N ILE A 84 13.66 31.33 2.46
CA ILE A 84 14.45 30.25 3.06
C ILE A 84 15.77 30.81 3.61
N GLU A 85 16.42 31.72 2.89
CA GLU A 85 17.65 32.38 3.33
C GLU A 85 17.43 33.18 4.61
N MET A 86 16.41 34.05 4.62
CA MET A 86 16.01 34.81 5.81
C MET A 86 15.73 33.91 7.01
N PHE A 87 15.08 32.77 6.77
CA PHE A 87 14.82 31.78 7.81
C PHE A 87 16.12 31.17 8.37
N LEU A 88 17.04 30.70 7.50
CA LEU A 88 18.30 30.10 7.96
C LEU A 88 19.18 31.10 8.70
N GLN A 89 19.26 32.34 8.22
CA GLN A 89 20.00 33.43 8.87
C GLN A 89 19.36 33.80 10.20
N GLY A 90 18.04 33.99 10.24
CA GLY A 90 17.29 34.31 11.46
C GLY A 90 17.39 33.22 12.53
N ALA A 91 17.44 31.95 12.14
CA ALA A 91 17.67 30.82 13.04
C ALA A 91 19.16 30.51 13.30
N THR A 92 20.08 31.27 12.69
CA THR A 92 21.54 31.09 12.78
C THR A 92 21.96 29.64 12.56
N VAL A 93 21.48 29.03 11.46
CA VAL A 93 21.71 27.61 11.16
C VAL A 93 23.20 27.37 10.84
N GLN A 94 23.82 26.44 11.58
CA GLN A 94 25.25 26.11 11.45
C GLN A 94 25.51 24.85 10.63
N GLY A 95 24.46 24.05 10.38
CA GLY A 95 24.55 22.84 9.59
C GLY A 95 23.19 22.29 9.25
N VAL A 96 23.13 21.58 8.14
CA VAL A 96 21.92 20.92 7.64
C VAL A 96 22.15 19.41 7.56
N ILE A 97 21.19 18.63 8.07
CA ILE A 97 21.13 17.18 7.94
C ILE A 97 19.96 16.85 7.03
N LEU A 98 20.21 16.03 6.00
CA LEU A 98 19.21 15.52 5.07
C LEU A 98 18.93 14.06 5.40
N ASP A 99 17.69 13.72 5.73
CA ASP A 99 17.28 12.34 6.01
C ASP A 99 16.57 11.71 4.80
N GLU A 100 16.76 10.41 4.61
CA GLU A 100 16.22 9.63 3.49
C GLU A 100 16.48 10.26 2.11
N VAL A 101 17.73 10.65 1.86
CA VAL A 101 18.15 11.39 0.66
C VAL A 101 17.77 10.66 -0.65
N HIS A 102 17.62 9.33 -0.63
CA HIS A 102 17.16 8.57 -1.79
C HIS A 102 15.77 9.03 -2.27
N LYS A 103 14.85 9.39 -1.36
CA LYS A 103 13.51 9.90 -1.71
C LYS A 103 13.57 11.23 -2.44
N VAL A 104 14.61 12.03 -2.18
CA VAL A 104 14.89 13.26 -2.94
C VAL A 104 15.46 12.91 -4.33
N ALA A 105 16.35 11.93 -4.40
CA ALA A 105 16.97 11.48 -5.65
C ALA A 105 16.03 10.68 -6.57
N GLU A 106 14.91 10.18 -6.06
CA GLU A 106 13.86 9.52 -6.86
C GLU A 106 13.21 10.47 -7.86
N ASN A 107 12.91 11.69 -7.43
CA ASN A 107 12.29 12.73 -8.25
C ASN A 107 13.16 13.99 -8.28
N LEU A 108 14.11 14.01 -9.21
CA LEU A 108 15.05 15.13 -9.39
C LEU A 108 14.36 16.46 -9.74
N SER A 109 13.12 16.46 -10.23
CA SER A 109 12.36 17.68 -10.54
C SER A 109 11.39 18.08 -9.43
N GLY A 110 11.45 17.42 -8.26
CA GLY A 110 10.57 17.69 -7.14
C GLY A 110 11.06 18.82 -6.24
N VAL A 111 10.13 19.40 -5.48
CA VAL A 111 10.41 20.49 -4.51
C VAL A 111 11.52 20.12 -3.51
N SER A 112 11.57 18.88 -3.03
CA SER A 112 12.63 18.42 -2.12
C SER A 112 14.02 18.42 -2.78
N ALA A 113 14.09 18.18 -4.09
CA ALA A 113 15.33 18.25 -4.86
C ALA A 113 15.77 19.70 -5.03
N ASP A 114 14.84 20.64 -5.23
CA ASP A 114 15.15 22.07 -5.32
C ASP A 114 15.67 22.63 -3.99
N VAL A 115 15.04 22.27 -2.86
CA VAL A 115 15.57 22.57 -1.51
C VAL A 115 17.00 22.04 -1.36
N THR A 116 17.25 20.80 -1.79
CA THR A 116 18.56 20.17 -1.65
C THR A 116 19.62 20.85 -2.52
N ARG A 117 19.28 21.24 -3.77
CA ARG A 117 20.16 22.00 -4.65
C ARG A 117 20.53 23.35 -4.04
N LEU A 118 19.56 24.05 -3.47
CA LEU A 118 19.79 25.33 -2.80
C LEU A 118 20.77 25.19 -1.62
N MET A 119 20.59 24.17 -0.77
CA MET A 119 21.53 23.90 0.33
C MET A 119 22.95 23.59 -0.19
N LEU A 120 23.07 22.91 -1.33
CA LEU A 120 24.36 22.61 -1.95
C LEU A 120 25.01 23.82 -2.60
N GLU A 121 24.22 24.73 -3.17
CA GLU A 121 24.70 26.02 -3.67
C GLU A 121 25.31 26.84 -2.52
N TRP A 122 24.58 26.95 -1.41
CA TRP A 122 25.06 27.63 -0.20
C TRP A 122 26.24 26.94 0.49
N LEU A 123 26.34 25.61 0.37
CA LEU A 123 27.53 24.90 0.82
C LEU A 123 28.75 25.27 -0.02
N LYS A 124 28.58 25.45 -1.34
CA LYS A 124 29.66 25.78 -2.27
C LYS A 124 30.13 27.23 -2.16
N ASP A 125 29.21 28.16 -1.93
CA ASP A 125 29.55 29.59 -1.77
C ASP A 125 30.02 29.95 -0.34
N GLY A 126 29.85 29.04 0.62
CA GLY A 126 30.27 29.19 2.01
C GLY A 126 29.22 29.80 2.94
N SER A 127 28.02 30.11 2.46
CA SER A 127 26.89 30.60 3.25
C SER A 127 26.36 29.54 4.22
N LEU A 128 26.45 28.26 3.86
CA LEU A 128 26.16 27.12 4.73
C LEU A 128 27.46 26.42 5.14
N PRO A 129 27.82 26.37 6.44
CA PRO A 129 29.10 25.79 6.85
C PRO A 129 29.19 24.27 6.66
N ARG A 130 28.07 23.54 6.79
CA ARG A 130 28.05 22.08 6.84
C ARG A 130 26.74 21.50 6.30
N LEU A 131 26.86 20.41 5.53
CA LEU A 131 25.74 19.62 5.03
C LEU A 131 26.12 18.13 5.12
N ILE A 132 25.21 17.29 5.61
CA ILE A 132 25.37 15.82 5.58
C ILE A 132 24.03 15.16 5.24
N GLY A 133 24.08 14.02 4.55
CA GLY A 133 22.90 13.25 4.17
C GLY A 133 22.96 11.80 4.64
N PHE A 134 21.83 11.25 5.08
CA PHE A 134 21.66 9.86 5.49
C PHE A 134 20.61 9.16 4.62
N THR A 135 20.85 7.87 4.32
CA THR A 135 19.90 7.05 3.55
C THR A 135 20.24 5.57 3.69
N GLY A 136 19.23 4.70 3.76
CA GLY A 136 19.41 3.25 3.80
C GLY A 136 19.82 2.62 2.45
N THR A 137 19.62 3.33 1.34
CA THR A 137 19.81 2.80 -0.03
C THR A 137 20.87 3.57 -0.81
N ALA A 138 21.94 3.99 -0.13
CA ALA A 138 22.92 4.93 -0.68
C ALA A 138 23.56 4.45 -2.00
N GLU A 139 23.95 3.17 -2.05
CA GLU A 139 24.68 2.59 -3.17
C GLU A 139 23.83 2.53 -4.45
N ALA A 140 22.56 2.15 -4.33
CA ALA A 140 21.63 2.03 -5.46
C ALA A 140 21.34 3.39 -6.15
N TYR A 141 21.46 4.50 -5.41
CA TYR A 141 21.15 5.85 -5.88
C TYR A 141 22.41 6.69 -6.17
N ARG A 142 23.62 6.11 -6.12
CA ARG A 142 24.91 6.82 -6.31
C ARG A 142 24.91 7.77 -7.52
N SER A 143 24.56 7.27 -8.70
CA SER A 143 24.53 8.08 -9.94
C SER A 143 23.50 9.22 -9.91
N ARG A 144 22.44 9.09 -9.12
CA ARG A 144 21.42 10.15 -8.95
C ARG A 144 21.86 11.19 -7.93
N PHE A 145 22.60 10.79 -6.88
CA PHE A 145 23.21 11.72 -5.95
C PHE A 145 24.25 12.61 -6.63
N GLU A 146 25.08 12.04 -7.50
CA GLU A 146 26.04 12.81 -8.29
C GLU A 146 25.34 13.88 -9.15
N LYS A 147 24.19 13.54 -9.75
CA LYS A 147 23.36 14.51 -10.51
C LYS A 147 22.76 15.61 -9.65
N LEU A 148 22.50 15.36 -8.37
CA LEU A 148 22.10 16.40 -7.42
C LEU A 148 23.28 17.25 -6.94
N GLY A 149 24.52 16.82 -7.18
CA GLY A 149 25.73 17.44 -6.64
C GLY A 149 26.12 16.92 -5.26
N LEU A 150 25.56 15.78 -4.84
CA LEU A 150 25.92 15.08 -3.61
C LEU A 150 27.00 14.03 -3.91
N GLN A 151 27.92 13.88 -2.96
CA GLN A 151 28.94 12.86 -3.00
C GLN A 151 28.65 11.81 -1.92
N LEU A 152 28.65 10.53 -2.31
CA LEU A 152 28.59 9.43 -1.34
C LEU A 152 29.94 9.34 -0.62
N VAL A 153 29.94 9.64 0.68
CA VAL A 153 31.17 9.68 1.50
C VAL A 153 31.51 8.30 2.07
N TYR A 154 30.51 7.56 2.53
CA TYR A 154 30.70 6.27 3.20
C TYR A 154 29.43 5.41 3.12
N THR A 155 29.62 4.11 2.99
CA THR A 155 28.55 3.10 3.06
C THR A 155 28.94 2.10 4.15
N ILE A 156 28.03 1.81 5.08
CA ILE A 156 28.26 0.78 6.09
C ILE A 156 27.94 -0.59 5.45
N PRO A 157 28.88 -1.55 5.43
CA PRO A 157 28.64 -2.89 4.88
C PRO A 157 27.59 -3.63 5.73
N ILE A 158 26.52 -4.11 5.08
CA ILE A 158 25.40 -4.76 5.77
C ILE A 158 25.77 -6.13 6.32
N ASP A 159 26.68 -6.84 5.64
CA ASP A 159 27.25 -8.12 6.05
C ASP A 159 28.04 -8.00 7.36
N GLU A 160 28.81 -6.93 7.53
CA GLU A 160 29.51 -6.64 8.78
C GLU A 160 28.53 -6.34 9.93
N LEU A 161 27.45 -5.59 9.66
CA LEU A 161 26.42 -5.32 10.66
C LEU A 161 25.65 -6.58 11.07
N ILE A 162 25.38 -7.49 10.13
CA ILE A 162 24.77 -8.80 10.40
C ILE A 162 25.72 -9.65 11.22
N ALA A 163 27.00 -9.75 10.83
CA ALA A 163 28.00 -10.54 11.53
C ALA A 163 28.23 -10.05 12.96
N ALA A 164 28.17 -8.74 13.19
CA ALA A 164 28.29 -8.13 14.50
C ALA A 164 26.99 -8.17 15.33
N GLY A 165 25.88 -8.65 14.76
CA GLY A 165 24.59 -8.77 15.45
C GLY A 165 23.81 -7.46 15.60
N PHE A 166 24.18 -6.41 14.88
CA PHE A 166 23.44 -5.13 14.86
C PHE A 166 22.23 -5.16 13.92
N VAL A 167 22.25 -6.03 12.92
CA VAL A 167 21.16 -6.24 11.96
C VAL A 167 20.77 -7.72 11.95
N ALA A 168 19.46 -8.00 11.93
CA ALA A 168 18.98 -9.36 11.83
C ALA A 168 19.37 -9.98 10.47
N PRO A 169 19.86 -11.24 10.43
CA PRO A 169 20.17 -11.90 9.17
C PRO A 169 18.91 -12.05 8.32
N PHE A 170 18.99 -11.66 7.05
CA PHE A 170 17.93 -11.82 6.06
C PHE A 170 18.48 -12.51 4.80
N ALA A 171 17.60 -13.14 4.04
CA ALA A 171 17.93 -13.74 2.76
C ALA A 171 16.92 -13.25 1.70
N GLU A 172 17.43 -12.70 0.61
CA GLU A 172 16.64 -12.41 -0.57
C GLU A 172 16.69 -13.62 -1.50
N LEU A 173 15.64 -14.42 -1.50
CA LEU A 173 15.53 -15.58 -2.38
C LEU A 173 14.86 -15.15 -3.69
N GLY A 174 15.68 -14.86 -4.70
CA GLY A 174 15.25 -14.68 -6.09
C GLY A 174 14.91 -16.01 -6.75
N ALA A 175 13.97 -16.78 -6.18
CA ALA A 175 13.51 -18.01 -6.80
C ALA A 175 12.60 -17.66 -7.99
N PRO A 176 12.88 -18.11 -9.23
CA PRO A 176 11.91 -18.04 -10.30
C PRO A 176 10.70 -18.86 -9.88
N PHE A 177 9.54 -18.21 -9.72
CA PHE A 177 8.31 -18.89 -9.33
C PHE A 177 7.92 -19.86 -10.45
N ALA A 178 8.13 -21.15 -10.22
CA ALA A 178 7.65 -22.20 -11.10
C ALA A 178 6.17 -22.43 -10.83
N TYR A 179 5.35 -22.49 -11.88
CA TYR A 179 3.95 -22.84 -11.76
C TYR A 179 3.78 -24.21 -11.08
N SER A 180 2.82 -24.33 -10.16
CA SER A 180 2.41 -25.62 -9.61
C SER A 180 1.97 -26.58 -10.74
N GLU A 181 1.92 -27.89 -10.51
CA GLU A 181 1.37 -28.82 -11.53
C GLU A 181 -0.07 -28.46 -11.92
N ARG A 182 -0.88 -28.05 -10.94
CA ARG A 182 -2.24 -27.59 -11.17
C ARG A 182 -2.27 -26.32 -12.03
N GLU A 183 -1.47 -25.32 -11.69
CA GLU A 183 -1.35 -24.09 -12.49
C GLU A 183 -0.92 -24.42 -13.92
N ARG A 184 0.13 -25.23 -14.10
CA ARG A 184 0.56 -25.66 -15.44
C ARG A 184 -0.59 -26.29 -16.21
N ARG A 185 -1.37 -27.17 -15.58
CA ARG A 185 -2.52 -27.80 -16.22
C ARG A 185 -3.60 -26.78 -16.62
N ILE A 186 -3.90 -25.83 -15.75
CA ILE A 186 -4.85 -24.74 -16.04
C ILE A 186 -4.36 -23.87 -17.21
N HIS A 187 -3.06 -23.55 -17.24
CA HIS A 187 -2.42 -22.83 -18.34
C HIS A 187 -2.60 -23.58 -19.67
N ASP A 188 -2.26 -24.87 -19.70
CA ASP A 188 -2.39 -25.71 -20.89
C ASP A 188 -3.84 -25.79 -21.39
N LEU A 189 -4.80 -25.88 -20.48
CA LEU A 189 -6.23 -25.94 -20.80
C LEU A 189 -6.74 -24.62 -21.38
N LEU A 190 -6.28 -23.47 -20.87
CA LEU A 190 -6.66 -22.16 -21.39
C LEU A 190 -6.02 -21.86 -22.75
N ASP A 191 -4.79 -22.31 -22.97
CA ASP A 191 -4.15 -22.23 -24.29
C ASP A 191 -4.89 -23.10 -25.32
N GLN A 192 -5.30 -24.31 -24.95
CA GLN A 192 -6.18 -25.14 -25.80
C GLN A 192 -7.54 -24.48 -26.05
N TYR A 193 -8.15 -23.87 -25.03
CA TYR A 193 -9.41 -23.15 -25.19
C TYR A 193 -9.25 -22.02 -26.21
N LYS A 194 -8.18 -21.23 -26.09
CA LYS A 194 -7.85 -20.14 -27.00
C LYS A 194 -7.68 -20.62 -28.44
N GLU A 195 -7.00 -21.74 -28.64
CA GLU A 195 -6.83 -22.36 -29.97
C GLU A 195 -8.19 -22.73 -30.58
N TYR A 196 -9.06 -23.40 -29.83
CA TYR A 196 -10.39 -23.78 -30.30
C TYR A 196 -11.33 -22.58 -30.51
N MET A 197 -11.23 -21.54 -29.68
CA MET A 197 -11.93 -20.27 -29.88
C MET A 197 -11.47 -19.61 -31.20
N LEU A 198 -10.17 -19.58 -31.49
CA LEU A 198 -9.68 -19.02 -32.75
C LEU A 198 -10.14 -19.84 -33.96
N ALA A 199 -10.12 -21.17 -33.85
CA ALA A 199 -10.65 -22.06 -34.89
C ALA A 199 -12.16 -21.84 -35.12
N TYR A 200 -12.92 -21.53 -34.06
CA TYR A 200 -14.32 -21.12 -34.18
C TYR A 200 -14.47 -19.82 -34.97
N LEU A 201 -13.70 -18.78 -34.62
CA LEU A 201 -13.76 -17.49 -35.33
C LEU A 201 -13.36 -17.60 -36.80
N GLU A 202 -12.36 -18.43 -37.11
CA GLU A 202 -11.95 -18.71 -38.48
C GLU A 202 -13.09 -19.36 -39.29
N ARG A 203 -13.82 -20.31 -38.71
CA ARG A 203 -14.97 -20.97 -39.35
C ARG A 203 -16.16 -20.03 -39.59
N ILE A 204 -16.39 -19.07 -38.71
CA ILE A 204 -17.41 -18.03 -38.91
C ILE A 204 -17.02 -17.09 -40.06
N GLY A 205 -15.74 -16.72 -40.11
CA GLY A 205 -15.13 -15.87 -41.12
C GLY A 205 -15.06 -14.40 -40.69
N GLY A 206 -13.87 -13.80 -40.77
CA GLY A 206 -13.61 -12.42 -40.35
C GLY A 206 -14.40 -11.38 -41.15
N GLU A 207 -14.45 -11.50 -42.48
CA GLU A 207 -15.21 -10.59 -43.34
C GLU A 207 -16.70 -10.56 -43.00
N ARG A 208 -17.27 -11.74 -42.69
CA ARG A 208 -18.68 -11.89 -42.33
C ARG A 208 -18.98 -11.25 -40.97
N LEU A 209 -18.14 -11.50 -39.97
CA LEU A 209 -18.27 -10.88 -38.65
C LEU A 209 -18.20 -9.36 -38.74
N ARG A 210 -17.29 -8.82 -39.56
CA ARG A 210 -17.19 -7.38 -39.80
C ARG A 210 -18.42 -6.83 -40.53
N ALA A 211 -18.97 -7.57 -41.49
CA ALA A 211 -20.21 -7.20 -42.17
C ALA A 211 -21.42 -7.16 -41.22
N TRP A 212 -21.58 -8.16 -40.34
CA TRP A 212 -22.62 -8.13 -39.29
C TRP A 212 -22.40 -6.98 -38.31
N PHE A 213 -21.16 -6.74 -37.91
CA PHE A 213 -20.81 -5.64 -37.04
C PHE A 213 -21.13 -4.28 -37.66
N ALA A 214 -20.85 -4.09 -38.96
CA ALA A 214 -21.15 -2.87 -39.71
C ALA A 214 -22.67 -2.57 -39.82
N GLN A 215 -23.54 -3.59 -39.70
CA GLN A 215 -25.00 -3.41 -39.75
C GLN A 215 -25.56 -2.82 -38.44
N ILE A 216 -24.84 -2.95 -37.33
CA ILE A 216 -25.27 -2.41 -36.02
C ILE A 216 -25.10 -0.88 -36.05
N PRO A 217 -26.05 -0.07 -35.57
CA PRO A 217 -25.86 1.37 -35.47
C PRO A 217 -24.64 1.75 -34.62
N LEU A 218 -23.83 2.72 -35.07
CA LEU A 218 -22.61 3.13 -34.35
C LEU A 218 -22.90 3.53 -32.89
N SER A 219 -24.02 4.20 -32.63
CA SER A 219 -24.46 4.56 -31.28
C SER A 219 -24.64 3.33 -30.37
N GLU A 220 -25.19 2.24 -30.91
CA GLU A 220 -25.37 0.99 -30.18
C GLU A 220 -24.03 0.28 -29.95
N ARG A 221 -23.13 0.27 -30.95
CA ARG A 221 -21.78 -0.30 -30.77
C ARG A 221 -20.99 0.44 -29.70
N VAL A 222 -21.09 1.77 -29.67
CA VAL A 222 -20.46 2.61 -28.65
C VAL A 222 -21.05 2.33 -27.27
N ALA A 223 -22.38 2.25 -27.15
CA ALA A 223 -23.04 1.93 -25.88
C ALA A 223 -22.62 0.56 -25.35
N VAL A 224 -22.61 -0.49 -26.18
CA VAL A 224 -22.15 -1.82 -25.76
C VAL A 224 -20.65 -1.81 -25.43
N GLY A 225 -19.82 -1.24 -26.31
CA GLY A 225 -18.37 -1.24 -26.16
C GLY A 225 -17.91 -0.46 -24.91
N HIS A 226 -18.42 0.75 -24.69
CA HIS A 226 -18.04 1.56 -23.55
C HIS A 226 -18.77 1.12 -22.26
N ASP A 227 -20.09 1.03 -22.29
CA ASP A 227 -20.88 0.92 -21.06
C ASP A 227 -20.89 -0.51 -20.51
N LEU A 228 -20.93 -1.53 -21.38
CA LEU A 228 -20.93 -2.94 -20.96
C LEU A 228 -19.52 -3.54 -20.95
N LEU A 229 -18.71 -3.28 -21.98
CA LEU A 229 -17.39 -3.91 -22.14
C LEU A 229 -16.22 -3.05 -21.61
N ASN A 230 -16.50 -1.89 -21.00
CA ASN A 230 -15.51 -0.97 -20.42
C ASN A 230 -14.38 -0.54 -21.39
N MET A 231 -14.64 -0.57 -22.71
CA MET A 231 -13.64 -0.14 -23.69
C MET A 231 -13.33 1.36 -23.51
N TYR A 232 -12.04 1.70 -23.40
CA TYR A 232 -11.57 3.09 -23.23
C TYR A 232 -12.03 3.80 -21.93
N GLN A 233 -12.46 3.05 -20.91
CA GLN A 233 -12.84 3.60 -19.61
C GLN A 233 -11.70 4.43 -18.99
N GLY A 234 -12.00 5.64 -18.51
CA GLY A 234 -11.04 6.55 -17.87
C GLY A 234 -10.25 7.45 -18.84
N ARG A 235 -10.39 7.28 -20.15
CA ARG A 235 -9.78 8.18 -21.16
C ARG A 235 -10.64 9.43 -21.36
N LYS A 236 -10.04 10.63 -21.47
CA LYS A 236 -10.80 11.90 -21.59
C LYS A 236 -11.47 12.10 -22.95
N ASP A 237 -10.81 11.70 -24.04
CA ASP A 237 -11.29 11.77 -25.43
C ASP A 237 -11.94 10.45 -25.89
N TRP A 238 -12.43 9.64 -24.95
CA TRP A 238 -12.96 8.31 -25.23
C TRP A 238 -14.09 8.28 -26.27
N PRO A 239 -15.05 9.23 -26.35
CA PRO A 239 -16.17 9.10 -27.28
C PRO A 239 -15.70 9.10 -28.73
N THR A 240 -14.81 10.04 -29.07
CA THR A 240 -14.24 10.17 -30.41
C THR A 240 -13.27 9.04 -30.72
N ALA A 241 -12.43 8.65 -29.75
CA ALA A 241 -11.44 7.59 -29.93
C ALA A 241 -12.09 6.21 -30.12
N LEU A 242 -13.11 5.89 -29.32
CA LEU A 242 -13.85 4.63 -29.42
C LEU A 242 -14.67 4.58 -30.71
N ALA A 243 -15.42 5.64 -31.03
CA ALA A 243 -16.18 5.69 -32.28
C ALA A 243 -15.28 5.46 -33.51
N LYS A 244 -14.13 6.14 -33.56
CA LYS A 244 -13.13 5.94 -34.62
C LYS A 244 -12.65 4.49 -34.68
N ARG A 245 -12.30 3.90 -33.54
CA ARG A 245 -11.82 2.51 -33.47
C ARG A 245 -12.89 1.51 -33.95
N LEU A 246 -14.14 1.70 -33.55
CA LEU A 246 -15.24 0.84 -33.99
C LEU A 246 -15.52 1.01 -35.49
N THR A 247 -15.40 2.21 -36.07
CA THR A 247 -15.49 2.38 -37.52
C THR A 247 -14.35 1.68 -38.26
N GLU A 248 -13.10 1.77 -37.76
CA GLU A 248 -11.96 1.07 -38.36
C GLU A 248 -12.17 -0.45 -38.40
N TRP A 249 -12.85 -1.01 -37.40
CA TRP A 249 -13.16 -2.44 -37.31
C TRP A 249 -14.17 -2.94 -38.35
N GLU A 250 -14.90 -2.06 -39.04
CA GLU A 250 -15.78 -2.46 -40.16
C GLU A 250 -14.98 -3.02 -41.35
N THR A 251 -13.70 -2.67 -41.45
CA THR A 251 -12.83 -3.05 -42.56
C THR A 251 -11.59 -3.78 -42.05
N GLY A 252 -11.12 -4.79 -42.79
CA GLY A 252 -9.91 -5.53 -42.41
C GLY A 252 -9.97 -7.01 -42.81
N GLY A 253 -8.86 -7.72 -42.60
CA GLY A 253 -8.74 -9.15 -42.89
C GLY A 253 -9.12 -10.03 -41.68
N ASN A 254 -8.37 -11.11 -41.50
CA ASN A 254 -8.58 -12.09 -40.42
C ASN A 254 -8.61 -11.43 -39.04
N LEU A 255 -9.52 -11.90 -38.18
CA LEU A 255 -9.69 -11.40 -36.83
C LEU A 255 -8.50 -11.78 -35.95
N GLN A 256 -7.99 -10.81 -35.20
CA GLN A 256 -6.97 -11.04 -34.17
C GLN A 256 -7.62 -11.20 -32.79
N LEU A 257 -6.86 -11.76 -31.84
CA LEU A 257 -7.26 -11.88 -30.43
C LEU A 257 -7.64 -10.54 -29.78
N THR A 258 -7.07 -9.44 -30.26
CA THR A 258 -7.36 -8.07 -29.78
C THR A 258 -8.70 -7.53 -30.27
N GLU A 259 -9.35 -8.24 -31.20
CA GLU A 259 -10.63 -7.89 -31.81
C GLU A 259 -11.77 -8.80 -31.34
N THR A 260 -11.56 -9.65 -30.33
CA THR A 260 -12.60 -10.52 -29.76
C THR A 260 -13.81 -9.74 -29.23
N ASN A 261 -13.60 -8.51 -28.75
CA ASN A 261 -14.70 -7.61 -28.35
C ASN A 261 -15.66 -7.29 -29.50
N LEU A 262 -15.22 -7.33 -30.76
CA LEU A 262 -16.10 -7.18 -31.93
C LEU A 262 -17.17 -8.27 -31.92
N VAL A 263 -16.76 -9.52 -31.66
CA VAL A 263 -17.65 -10.68 -31.61
C VAL A 263 -18.68 -10.52 -30.49
N THR A 264 -18.22 -10.14 -29.31
CA THR A 264 -19.09 -9.89 -28.16
C THR A 264 -20.10 -8.76 -28.43
N ILE A 265 -19.70 -7.69 -29.13
CA ILE A 265 -20.61 -6.61 -29.53
C ILE A 265 -21.69 -7.13 -30.48
N VAL A 266 -21.31 -7.95 -31.48
CA VAL A 266 -22.28 -8.57 -32.40
C VAL A 266 -23.28 -9.45 -31.66
N GLN A 267 -22.81 -10.29 -30.73
CA GLN A 267 -23.65 -11.15 -29.92
C GLN A 267 -24.61 -10.34 -29.04
N ILE A 268 -24.13 -9.31 -28.32
CA ILE A 268 -24.96 -8.47 -27.44
C ILE A 268 -25.99 -7.65 -28.22
N ALA A 269 -25.61 -7.05 -29.35
CA ALA A 269 -26.52 -6.21 -30.12
C ALA A 269 -27.66 -7.03 -30.76
N ASN A 270 -27.35 -8.23 -31.26
CA ASN A 270 -28.33 -9.06 -31.95
C ASN A 270 -29.00 -10.13 -31.06
N GLY A 271 -28.54 -10.29 -29.82
CA GLY A 271 -28.99 -11.36 -28.92
C GLY A 271 -28.66 -12.76 -29.44
N TRP A 272 -27.51 -12.93 -30.10
CA TRP A 272 -27.12 -14.20 -30.73
C TRP A 272 -26.22 -15.03 -29.82
N SER A 273 -26.52 -16.34 -29.75
CA SER A 273 -25.60 -17.35 -29.21
C SER A 273 -24.50 -17.71 -30.22
N ASP A 274 -23.48 -18.47 -29.80
CA ASP A 274 -22.47 -18.99 -30.74
C ASP A 274 -23.07 -19.92 -31.80
N ALA A 275 -24.11 -20.69 -31.44
CA ALA A 275 -24.87 -21.54 -32.34
C ALA A 275 -25.67 -20.75 -33.37
N ASP A 276 -26.25 -19.60 -32.99
CA ASP A 276 -26.91 -18.70 -33.94
C ASP A 276 -25.92 -18.14 -34.94
N MET A 277 -24.75 -17.68 -34.48
CA MET A 277 -23.70 -17.20 -35.38
C MET A 277 -23.22 -18.31 -36.31
N ALA A 278 -23.02 -19.54 -35.80
CA ALA A 278 -22.60 -20.69 -36.62
C ALA A 278 -23.62 -21.01 -37.71
N ARG A 279 -24.92 -21.04 -37.36
CA ARG A 279 -26.02 -21.26 -38.29
C ARG A 279 -26.10 -20.18 -39.36
N LEU A 280 -25.98 -18.90 -38.97
CA LEU A 280 -25.98 -17.77 -39.90
C LEU A 280 -24.73 -17.73 -40.79
N ALA A 281 -23.62 -18.30 -40.32
CA ALA A 281 -22.41 -18.50 -41.10
C ALA A 281 -22.50 -19.69 -42.09
N GLY A 282 -23.58 -20.46 -42.05
CA GLY A 282 -23.76 -21.66 -42.88
C GLY A 282 -22.95 -22.87 -42.41
N LEU A 283 -22.48 -22.87 -41.16
CA LEU A 283 -21.82 -24.04 -40.58
C LEU A 283 -22.87 -25.10 -40.26
N SER A 284 -22.65 -26.32 -40.75
CA SER A 284 -23.48 -27.46 -40.38
C SER A 284 -23.26 -27.83 -38.92
N GLU A 285 -24.28 -28.43 -38.30
CA GLU A 285 -24.20 -28.93 -36.94
C GLU A 285 -23.04 -29.93 -36.75
N PHE A 286 -22.79 -30.76 -37.78
CA PHE A 286 -21.66 -31.70 -37.82
C PHE A 286 -20.29 -31.03 -37.72
N ASN A 287 -20.14 -29.78 -38.21
CA ASN A 287 -18.89 -29.03 -38.14
C ASN A 287 -18.77 -28.18 -36.87
N PHE A 288 -19.88 -27.83 -36.23
CA PHE A 288 -19.89 -26.96 -35.04
C PHE A 288 -19.88 -27.75 -33.73
N GLN A 289 -20.69 -28.80 -33.60
CA GLN A 289 -20.83 -29.59 -32.36
C GLN A 289 -19.52 -30.21 -31.85
N PRO A 290 -18.61 -30.74 -32.70
CA PRO A 290 -17.34 -31.25 -32.21
C PRO A 290 -16.48 -30.18 -31.51
N LEU A 291 -16.53 -28.94 -32.00
CA LEU A 291 -15.79 -27.83 -31.40
C LEU A 291 -16.39 -27.43 -30.05
N VAL A 292 -17.72 -27.35 -29.97
CA VAL A 292 -18.43 -27.09 -28.70
C VAL A 292 -18.15 -28.19 -27.68
N SER A 293 -18.09 -29.45 -28.12
CA SER A 293 -17.77 -30.59 -27.25
C SER A 293 -16.36 -30.50 -26.69
N LEU A 294 -15.37 -30.13 -27.50
CA LEU A 294 -13.98 -29.92 -27.05
C LEU A 294 -13.88 -28.78 -26.04
N LEU A 295 -14.54 -27.64 -26.30
CA LEU A 295 -14.58 -26.52 -25.37
C LEU A 295 -15.31 -26.86 -24.07
N THR A 296 -16.37 -27.67 -24.15
CA THR A 296 -17.11 -28.14 -22.96
C THR A 296 -16.25 -29.08 -22.11
N ALA A 297 -15.51 -29.99 -22.74
CA ALA A 297 -14.56 -30.86 -22.02
C ALA A 297 -13.50 -30.05 -21.27
N ILE A 298 -12.96 -28.99 -21.89
CA ILE A 298 -12.03 -28.07 -21.22
C ILE A 298 -12.71 -27.35 -20.05
N LYS A 299 -13.94 -26.85 -20.24
CA LYS A 299 -14.74 -26.18 -19.20
C LYS A 299 -14.98 -27.09 -17.99
N ASP A 300 -15.33 -28.34 -18.24
CA ASP A 300 -15.56 -29.35 -17.20
C ASP A 300 -14.26 -29.69 -16.46
N GLU A 301 -13.14 -29.86 -17.18
CA GLU A 301 -11.85 -30.11 -16.54
C GLU A 301 -11.38 -28.91 -15.72
N LEU A 302 -11.49 -27.69 -16.26
CA LEU A 302 -11.21 -26.46 -15.52
C LEU A 302 -12.08 -26.36 -14.25
N ALA A 303 -13.34 -26.81 -14.30
CA ALA A 303 -14.21 -26.79 -13.12
C ALA A 303 -13.73 -27.74 -12.00
N THR A 304 -12.98 -28.79 -12.33
CA THR A 304 -12.33 -29.64 -11.31
C THR A 304 -11.09 -29.02 -10.68
N LEU A 305 -10.46 -28.08 -11.39
CA LEU A 305 -9.20 -27.46 -11.00
C LEU A 305 -9.39 -26.07 -10.37
N VAL A 306 -10.52 -25.39 -10.59
CA VAL A 306 -10.79 -24.04 -10.09
C VAL A 306 -11.71 -24.10 -8.87
N PHE A 307 -11.37 -23.38 -7.80
CA PHE A 307 -12.17 -23.38 -6.55
C PHE A 307 -12.94 -22.08 -6.29
N LEU A 308 -12.76 -21.04 -7.11
CA LEU A 308 -13.43 -19.76 -6.92
C LEU A 308 -14.92 -19.89 -7.26
N PRO A 309 -15.86 -19.68 -6.31
CA PRO A 309 -17.28 -19.92 -6.56
C PRO A 309 -17.84 -19.13 -7.75
N VAL A 310 -17.40 -17.89 -7.93
CA VAL A 310 -17.82 -17.04 -9.06
C VAL A 310 -17.34 -17.61 -10.40
N THR A 311 -16.10 -18.10 -10.47
CA THR A 311 -15.58 -18.73 -11.70
C THR A 311 -16.21 -20.10 -11.94
N LEU A 312 -16.42 -20.88 -10.89
CA LEU A 312 -17.15 -22.15 -10.96
C LEU A 312 -18.56 -21.96 -11.50
N ASN A 313 -19.29 -20.95 -11.03
CA ASN A 313 -20.62 -20.63 -11.56
C ASN A 313 -20.58 -20.36 -13.07
N ARG A 314 -19.56 -19.64 -13.56
CA ARG A 314 -19.36 -19.39 -15.00
C ARG A 314 -19.02 -20.66 -15.78
N LEU A 315 -18.15 -21.50 -15.21
CA LEU A 315 -17.79 -22.80 -15.77
C LEU A 315 -18.97 -23.79 -15.72
N HIS A 316 -19.98 -23.57 -14.89
CA HIS A 316 -21.18 -24.38 -14.84
C HIS A 316 -22.40 -23.75 -15.51
N THR A 317 -22.24 -22.59 -16.19
CA THR A 317 -23.33 -21.95 -16.93
C THR A 317 -23.96 -22.98 -17.90
N PRO A 318 -25.28 -23.22 -17.79
CA PRO A 318 -25.98 -24.16 -18.65
C PRO A 318 -26.08 -23.63 -20.08
N ASN A 319 -26.36 -24.51 -21.04
CA ASN A 319 -26.59 -24.16 -22.44
C ASN A 319 -25.45 -23.36 -23.09
N PHE A 320 -24.21 -23.68 -22.70
CA PHE A 320 -23.00 -23.11 -23.28
C PHE A 320 -23.01 -23.23 -24.81
N ALA A 321 -22.61 -22.15 -25.48
CA ALA A 321 -22.64 -21.94 -26.94
C ALA A 321 -24.02 -21.96 -27.61
N THR A 322 -25.10 -22.32 -26.91
CA THR A 322 -26.41 -22.60 -27.53
C THR A 322 -27.52 -21.64 -27.13
N GLN A 323 -27.35 -20.91 -26.02
CA GLN A 323 -28.29 -19.88 -25.59
C GLN A 323 -27.56 -18.63 -25.12
N PHE A 324 -28.12 -17.47 -25.46
CA PHE A 324 -27.66 -16.18 -24.98
C PHE A 324 -28.83 -15.22 -24.83
N ASP A 325 -28.92 -14.53 -23.70
CA ASP A 325 -29.98 -13.56 -23.41
C ASP A 325 -29.38 -12.19 -23.08
N ALA A 326 -29.31 -11.34 -24.09
CA ALA A 326 -28.80 -9.98 -23.95
C ALA A 326 -29.69 -9.10 -23.05
N ALA A 327 -30.99 -9.39 -22.95
CA ALA A 327 -31.91 -8.62 -22.12
C ALA A 327 -31.66 -8.90 -20.63
N VAL A 328 -31.47 -10.17 -20.27
CA VAL A 328 -31.08 -10.58 -18.91
C VAL A 328 -29.74 -9.96 -18.50
N LEU A 329 -28.74 -9.98 -19.39
CA LEU A 329 -27.45 -9.33 -19.15
C LEU A 329 -27.62 -7.83 -18.87
N ARG A 330 -28.37 -7.11 -19.72
CA ARG A 330 -28.59 -5.67 -19.56
C ARG A 330 -29.37 -5.34 -18.29
N ALA A 331 -30.36 -6.16 -17.93
CA ALA A 331 -31.13 -6.00 -16.69
C ALA A 331 -30.24 -6.20 -15.44
N ALA A 332 -29.40 -7.24 -15.43
CA ALA A 332 -28.46 -7.49 -14.34
C ALA A 332 -27.43 -6.36 -14.20
N PHE A 333 -26.91 -5.85 -15.31
CA PHE A 333 -26.01 -4.69 -15.32
C PHE A 333 -26.68 -3.43 -14.74
N ALA A 334 -27.93 -3.15 -15.13
CA ALA A 334 -28.66 -1.99 -14.63
C ALA A 334 -29.01 -2.09 -13.13
N ALA A 335 -29.27 -3.30 -12.63
CA ALA A 335 -29.58 -3.54 -11.22
C ALA A 335 -28.35 -3.44 -10.30
N ALA A 336 -27.14 -3.55 -10.83
CA ALA A 336 -25.91 -3.50 -10.04
C ALA A 336 -25.61 -2.10 -9.47
N THR A 337 -25.28 -2.05 -8.18
CA THR A 337 -25.15 -0.80 -7.39
C THR A 337 -23.81 -0.10 -7.53
N ASN A 338 -22.77 -0.81 -7.99
CA ASN A 338 -21.43 -0.28 -8.15
C ASN A 338 -20.74 -0.86 -9.40
N GLN A 339 -19.62 -0.26 -9.82
CA GLN A 339 -18.92 -0.64 -11.05
C GLN A 339 -18.34 -2.07 -11.00
N ALA A 340 -17.89 -2.54 -9.84
CA ALA A 340 -17.37 -3.90 -9.71
C ALA A 340 -18.48 -4.93 -9.94
N SER A 341 -19.64 -4.75 -9.30
CA SER A 341 -20.81 -5.61 -9.51
C SER A 341 -21.34 -5.55 -10.94
N ARG A 342 -21.25 -4.39 -11.61
CA ARG A 342 -21.57 -4.26 -13.05
C ARG A 342 -20.66 -5.09 -13.93
N ASN A 343 -19.35 -5.07 -13.65
CA ASN A 343 -18.38 -5.86 -14.39
C ASN A 343 -18.62 -7.37 -14.21
N GLU A 344 -18.93 -7.81 -12.99
CA GLU A 344 -19.28 -9.21 -12.73
C GLU A 344 -20.57 -9.63 -13.44
N ALA A 345 -21.61 -8.79 -13.43
CA ALA A 345 -22.87 -9.06 -14.14
C ALA A 345 -22.66 -9.28 -15.65
N VAL A 346 -21.79 -8.49 -16.29
CA VAL A 346 -21.45 -8.67 -17.71
C VAL A 346 -20.69 -9.97 -17.94
N LYS A 347 -19.69 -10.29 -17.10
CA LYS A 347 -18.94 -11.55 -17.19
C LYS A 347 -19.84 -12.77 -17.00
N ASP A 348 -20.78 -12.71 -16.07
CA ASP A 348 -21.73 -13.79 -15.81
C ASP A 348 -22.70 -13.98 -16.97
N GLY A 349 -23.25 -12.87 -17.52
CA GLY A 349 -24.14 -12.92 -18.68
C GLY A 349 -23.45 -13.42 -19.96
N LEU A 350 -22.14 -13.20 -20.09
CA LEU A 350 -21.34 -13.64 -21.24
C LEU A 350 -20.73 -15.05 -21.06
N ALA A 351 -20.80 -15.66 -19.88
CA ALA A 351 -20.21 -16.96 -19.60
C ALA A 351 -20.83 -18.11 -20.44
N GLY A 352 -22.04 -17.91 -20.98
CA GLY A 352 -22.67 -18.83 -21.91
C GLY A 352 -22.05 -18.83 -23.30
N ASN A 353 -21.26 -17.82 -23.66
CA ASN A 353 -20.65 -17.68 -24.99
C ASN A 353 -19.16 -18.05 -24.99
N ILE A 354 -18.66 -18.61 -26.09
CA ILE A 354 -17.28 -19.08 -26.25
C ILE A 354 -16.27 -17.96 -25.98
N VAL A 355 -16.44 -16.80 -26.65
CA VAL A 355 -15.54 -15.65 -26.51
C VAL A 355 -15.70 -14.96 -25.16
N GLY A 356 -16.95 -14.89 -24.66
CA GLY A 356 -17.30 -14.28 -23.39
C GLY A 356 -16.68 -15.00 -22.19
N LEU A 357 -16.80 -16.33 -22.16
CA LEU A 357 -16.20 -17.17 -21.13
C LEU A 357 -14.68 -17.06 -21.13
N TYR A 358 -14.02 -17.07 -22.29
CA TYR A 358 -12.56 -16.92 -22.39
C TYR A 358 -12.07 -15.60 -21.78
N ALA A 359 -12.74 -14.49 -22.08
CA ALA A 359 -12.41 -13.19 -21.50
C ALA A 359 -12.56 -13.19 -19.96
N GLY A 360 -13.62 -13.82 -19.44
CA GLY A 360 -13.83 -13.99 -18.01
C GLY A 360 -12.77 -14.84 -17.31
N LEU A 361 -12.29 -15.90 -17.97
CA LEU A 361 -11.26 -16.81 -17.44
C LEU A 361 -9.84 -16.21 -17.50
N THR A 362 -9.52 -15.46 -18.56
CA THR A 362 -8.17 -14.89 -18.78
C THR A 362 -7.82 -13.84 -17.72
N ASP A 363 -8.80 -13.06 -17.26
CA ASP A 363 -8.62 -12.06 -16.20
C ASP A 363 -8.26 -12.69 -14.86
N TRP A 364 -8.88 -13.83 -14.53
CA TRP A 364 -8.59 -14.60 -13.33
C TRP A 364 -7.19 -15.23 -13.42
N TYR A 365 -6.88 -15.82 -14.57
CA TYR A 365 -5.63 -16.50 -14.86
C TYR A 365 -4.37 -15.62 -14.71
N ARG A 366 -4.42 -14.35 -15.13
CA ARG A 366 -3.28 -13.42 -14.98
C ARG A 366 -2.92 -13.09 -13.53
N ARG A 367 -3.71 -13.59 -12.56
CA ARG A 367 -3.62 -13.27 -11.13
C ARG A 367 -3.28 -14.48 -10.27
N VAL A 368 -3.08 -15.66 -10.86
CA VAL A 368 -2.79 -16.90 -10.12
C VAL A 368 -1.30 -16.96 -9.72
N GLY A 369 -0.99 -17.48 -8.53
CA GLY A 369 0.34 -17.43 -7.90
C GLY A 369 0.62 -18.58 -6.92
N GLU A 370 0.02 -19.76 -7.12
CA GLU A 370 0.25 -20.98 -6.34
C GLU A 370 1.72 -21.41 -6.36
N GLY A 371 2.41 -21.25 -7.50
CA GLY A 371 3.86 -21.46 -7.59
C GLY A 371 4.67 -20.57 -6.65
N ARG A 372 4.13 -19.40 -6.28
CA ARG A 372 4.70 -18.54 -5.24
C ARG A 372 4.46 -19.12 -3.85
N VAL A 373 3.27 -19.64 -3.60
CA VAL A 373 2.89 -20.27 -2.33
C VAL A 373 3.75 -21.51 -2.07
N GLU A 374 3.91 -22.39 -3.05
CA GLU A 374 4.73 -23.61 -2.93
C GLU A 374 6.21 -23.30 -2.71
N THR A 375 6.75 -22.29 -3.40
CA THR A 375 8.10 -21.79 -3.15
C THR A 375 8.25 -21.27 -1.70
N ILE A 376 7.29 -20.48 -1.20
CA ILE A 376 7.31 -19.98 0.18
C ILE A 376 7.27 -21.14 1.19
N LYS A 377 6.42 -22.16 0.98
CA LYS A 377 6.38 -23.36 1.83
C LYS A 377 7.73 -24.07 1.88
N ALA A 378 8.33 -24.31 0.71
CA ALA A 378 9.63 -24.98 0.63
C ALA A 378 10.74 -24.20 1.37
N ILE A 379 10.70 -22.86 1.30
CA ILE A 379 11.60 -21.99 2.07
C ILE A 379 11.36 -22.15 3.57
N ILE A 380 10.10 -22.07 4.01
CA ILE A 380 9.75 -22.24 5.43
C ILE A 380 10.20 -23.62 5.94
N GLU A 381 9.96 -24.68 5.19
CA GLU A 381 10.37 -26.04 5.55
C GLU A 381 11.89 -26.18 5.62
N ALA A 382 12.63 -25.59 4.68
CA ALA A 382 14.09 -25.58 4.71
C ALA A 382 14.64 -24.78 5.91
N GLU A 383 14.01 -23.67 6.25
CA GLU A 383 14.35 -22.85 7.43
C GLU A 383 14.02 -23.59 8.73
N GLN A 384 12.86 -24.24 8.82
CA GLN A 384 12.47 -25.07 9.97
C GLN A 384 13.38 -26.29 10.15
N ALA A 385 13.91 -26.85 9.07
CA ALA A 385 14.87 -27.96 9.12
C ALA A 385 16.22 -27.55 9.71
N THR A 386 16.55 -26.25 9.73
CA THR A 386 17.84 -25.73 10.20
C THR A 386 17.75 -24.96 11.52
N ARG A 387 16.61 -24.34 11.83
CA ARG A 387 16.39 -23.57 13.06
C ARG A 387 14.94 -23.59 13.51
N ALA A 388 14.72 -23.31 14.79
CA ALA A 388 13.38 -23.10 15.33
C ALA A 388 12.81 -21.77 14.80
N VAL A 389 11.82 -21.86 13.90
CA VAL A 389 11.12 -20.70 13.34
C VAL A 389 9.83 -20.49 14.14
N SER A 390 9.78 -19.44 14.95
CA SER A 390 8.61 -19.09 15.78
C SER A 390 7.52 -18.31 15.03
N GLY A 391 7.82 -17.79 13.83
CA GLY A 391 6.88 -17.00 13.04
C GLY A 391 7.42 -16.71 11.63
N VAL A 392 6.53 -16.56 10.65
CA VAL A 392 6.90 -16.26 9.25
C VAL A 392 6.05 -15.12 8.71
N ILE A 393 6.59 -13.90 8.66
CA ILE A 393 5.87 -12.75 8.11
C ILE A 393 6.15 -12.64 6.60
N VAL A 394 5.11 -12.71 5.76
CA VAL A 394 5.22 -12.46 4.32
C VAL A 394 4.64 -11.08 4.01
N PHE A 395 5.41 -10.19 3.39
CA PHE A 395 4.91 -8.90 2.94
C PHE A 395 4.48 -9.00 1.46
N ASP A 396 3.19 -8.83 1.17
CA ASP A 396 2.64 -8.77 -0.18
C ASP A 396 1.77 -7.52 -0.37
N THR A 397 1.63 -7.06 -1.62
CA THR A 397 0.66 -6.01 -2.01
C THR A 397 -0.74 -6.61 -2.10
N ALA A 398 -1.27 -7.14 -1.00
CA ALA A 398 -2.58 -7.78 -0.98
C ALA A 398 -3.69 -6.81 -0.51
N ARG A 399 -4.93 -7.06 -0.97
CA ARG A 399 -6.15 -6.34 -0.55
C ARG A 399 -6.81 -7.08 0.63
N ARG A 400 -7.26 -6.30 1.61
CA ARG A 400 -7.94 -6.69 2.87
C ARG A 400 -8.82 -7.96 2.80
N ILE A 401 -8.52 -8.96 3.63
CA ILE A 401 -9.36 -10.15 3.91
C ILE A 401 -10.72 -9.76 4.53
N HIS A 402 -11.80 -10.43 4.13
CA HIS A 402 -13.12 -10.33 4.75
C HIS A 402 -13.39 -11.52 5.69
N TRP A 403 -14.05 -11.28 6.83
CA TRP A 403 -14.40 -12.33 7.78
C TRP A 403 -15.91 -12.59 7.71
N GLN A 404 -16.33 -13.84 7.57
CA GLN A 404 -17.72 -14.27 7.72
C GLN A 404 -17.79 -15.47 8.67
N GLU A 405 -18.65 -15.39 9.70
CA GLU A 405 -19.00 -16.51 10.60
C GLU A 405 -17.81 -17.31 11.16
N GLY A 406 -16.83 -16.63 11.77
CA GLY A 406 -15.71 -17.32 12.45
C GLY A 406 -14.71 -18.02 11.52
N VAL A 407 -14.89 -17.90 10.20
CA VAL A 407 -13.98 -18.39 9.17
C VAL A 407 -13.49 -17.21 8.34
N ALA A 408 -12.18 -17.11 8.10
CA ALA A 408 -11.65 -16.13 7.17
C ALA A 408 -12.12 -16.49 5.76
N VAL A 409 -12.85 -15.59 5.09
CA VAL A 409 -13.23 -15.77 3.68
C VAL A 409 -12.40 -14.77 2.86
N PRO A 410 -11.34 -15.22 2.17
CA PRO A 410 -10.37 -14.31 1.58
C PRO A 410 -11.00 -13.29 0.64
N GLY A 411 -10.51 -12.05 0.69
CA GLY A 411 -10.64 -11.14 -0.44
C GLY A 411 -9.81 -11.72 -1.57
N TYR A 412 -10.45 -12.22 -2.62
CA TYR A 412 -9.88 -13.17 -3.58
C TYR A 412 -8.82 -12.60 -4.56
N GLU A 413 -8.01 -11.62 -4.17
CA GLU A 413 -6.96 -11.04 -5.02
C GLU A 413 -5.62 -10.88 -4.26
N GLY A 414 -4.54 -11.49 -4.77
CA GLY A 414 -3.16 -11.42 -4.22
C GLY A 414 -2.63 -12.78 -3.74
N VAL A 415 -1.33 -12.86 -3.38
CA VAL A 415 -0.74 -14.08 -2.79
C VAL A 415 -1.42 -14.37 -1.45
N GLY A 416 -1.74 -13.31 -0.71
CA GLY A 416 -2.78 -13.17 0.32
C GLY A 416 -3.93 -14.18 0.33
N GLY A 417 -4.88 -13.91 -0.57
CA GLY A 417 -6.11 -14.69 -0.69
C GLY A 417 -5.90 -16.10 -1.25
N LEU A 418 -4.84 -16.33 -2.05
CA LEU A 418 -4.48 -17.67 -2.54
C LEU A 418 -3.89 -18.55 -1.44
N TYR A 419 -3.09 -17.98 -0.54
CA TYR A 419 -2.54 -18.68 0.62
C TYR A 419 -3.66 -19.13 1.57
N ALA A 420 -4.67 -18.28 1.82
CA ALA A 420 -5.83 -18.62 2.64
C ALA A 420 -6.72 -19.73 2.04
N GLN A 421 -6.76 -19.90 0.71
CA GLN A 421 -7.51 -20.98 0.05
C GLN A 421 -6.74 -22.30 -0.04
N LEU A 422 -5.41 -22.25 -0.10
CA LEU A 422 -4.54 -23.43 -0.22
C LEU A 422 -4.07 -23.98 1.14
N LEU A 423 -4.48 -23.33 2.23
CA LEU A 423 -4.36 -23.87 3.58
C LEU A 423 -5.48 -24.87 3.86
N GLY A 424 -5.30 -26.06 3.31
CA GLY A 424 -5.75 -27.29 3.97
C GLY A 424 -4.80 -27.73 5.10
N ASP A 425 -3.85 -26.88 5.52
CA ASP A 425 -2.84 -27.17 6.54
C ASP A 425 -3.04 -26.25 7.75
N ALA A 426 -3.54 -26.82 8.84
CA ALA A 426 -3.88 -26.08 10.07
C ALA A 426 -2.67 -25.41 10.75
N ARG A 427 -1.43 -25.72 10.35
CA ARG A 427 -0.21 -25.17 10.94
C ARG A 427 0.02 -23.69 10.64
N TYR A 428 -0.56 -23.16 9.57
CA TYR A 428 -0.38 -21.76 9.17
C TYR A 428 -1.73 -21.05 9.10
N THR A 429 -1.91 -19.95 9.83
CA THR A 429 -3.17 -19.18 9.84
C THR A 429 -2.92 -17.76 9.30
N PRO A 430 -3.68 -17.30 8.30
CA PRO A 430 -3.52 -15.94 7.77
C PRO A 430 -4.08 -14.89 8.75
N TYR A 431 -3.29 -13.85 9.05
CA TYR A 431 -3.71 -12.71 9.88
C TYR A 431 -3.45 -11.38 9.16
N ALA A 432 -4.50 -10.73 8.66
CA ALA A 432 -4.36 -9.40 8.07
C ALA A 432 -4.26 -8.30 9.14
N VAL A 433 -3.10 -7.64 9.26
CA VAL A 433 -2.99 -6.33 9.90
C VAL A 433 -2.99 -5.25 8.80
N LEU A 434 -3.55 -4.07 9.12
CA LEU A 434 -3.82 -2.92 8.22
C LEU A 434 -2.57 -2.25 7.59
N SER A 435 -1.57 -3.02 7.17
CA SER A 435 -0.71 -2.77 6.02
C SER A 435 0.15 -4.02 5.87
N SER A 436 0.07 -4.71 4.74
CA SER A 436 0.75 -6.00 4.48
C SER A 436 0.17 -7.15 5.32
N GLU A 437 -0.55 -8.06 4.67
CA GLU A 437 -1.11 -9.25 5.31
C GLU A 437 0.01 -10.07 5.95
N GLN A 438 -0.08 -10.37 7.24
CA GLN A 438 0.93 -11.13 7.97
C GLN A 438 0.48 -12.58 8.06
N TYR A 439 1.38 -13.51 7.78
CA TYR A 439 1.12 -14.92 8.02
C TYR A 439 1.74 -15.27 9.35
N LEU A 440 1.04 -16.05 10.16
CA LEU A 440 1.60 -16.48 11.43
C LEU A 440 1.29 -17.97 11.58
N PRO A 441 2.27 -18.80 11.95
CA PRO A 441 1.96 -20.15 12.39
C PRO A 441 1.01 -20.06 13.58
N TYR A 442 -0.01 -20.93 13.58
CA TYR A 442 -0.96 -21.01 14.68
C TYR A 442 -0.59 -22.18 15.58
N ASP A 443 -0.28 -21.86 16.82
CA ASP A 443 -0.13 -22.82 17.91
C ASP A 443 -1.25 -22.55 18.92
N GLU A 444 -2.11 -23.56 19.14
CA GLU A 444 -3.18 -23.50 20.14
C GLU A 444 -2.63 -23.36 21.57
N GLY A 445 -1.41 -23.84 21.83
CA GLY A 445 -0.75 -23.76 23.12
C GLY A 445 0.03 -22.45 23.36
N ASP A 446 0.35 -21.70 22.31
CA ASP A 446 1.10 -20.44 22.39
C ASP A 446 0.74 -19.46 21.26
N PRO A 447 -0.45 -18.83 21.30
CA PRO A 447 -0.93 -18.02 20.19
C PRO A 447 -0.11 -16.73 20.05
N LEU A 448 0.55 -16.57 18.90
CA LEU A 448 1.38 -15.41 18.57
C LEU A 448 0.62 -14.05 18.53
N PRO A 449 -0.65 -13.96 18.10
CA PRO A 449 -1.35 -12.66 18.07
C PRO A 449 -1.57 -12.04 19.46
N PRO A 450 -2.01 -12.78 20.49
CA PRO A 450 -1.95 -12.32 21.88
C PRO A 450 -0.54 -11.88 22.30
N ARG A 451 0.51 -12.64 21.99
CA ARG A 451 1.89 -12.25 22.31
C ARG A 451 2.33 -10.94 21.67
N ILE A 452 1.94 -10.68 20.42
CA ILE A 452 2.22 -9.41 19.74
C ILE A 452 1.42 -8.28 20.38
N ALA A 453 0.15 -8.50 20.70
CA ALA A 453 -0.69 -7.51 21.38
C ALA A 453 -0.14 -7.19 22.77
N ASP A 454 0.29 -8.20 23.51
CA ASP A 454 0.91 -8.09 24.83
C ASP A 454 2.24 -7.35 24.73
N PHE A 455 3.12 -7.72 23.79
CA PHE A 455 4.38 -7.01 23.53
C PHE A 455 4.16 -5.53 23.17
N VAL A 456 3.21 -5.25 22.27
CA VAL A 456 2.86 -3.87 21.90
C VAL A 456 2.34 -3.11 23.12
N THR A 457 1.52 -3.75 23.96
CA THR A 457 0.91 -3.10 25.12
C THR A 457 1.92 -2.87 26.24
N GLU A 458 2.69 -3.89 26.61
CA GLU A 458 3.60 -3.89 27.75
C GLU A 458 4.95 -3.26 27.41
N ASP A 459 5.65 -3.79 26.41
CA ASP A 459 7.01 -3.34 26.08
C ASP A 459 7.01 -2.03 25.31
N LEU A 460 6.11 -1.87 24.34
CA LEU A 460 6.12 -0.69 23.48
C LEU A 460 5.31 0.48 24.09
N MET A 461 4.04 0.27 24.40
CA MET A 461 3.17 1.35 24.89
C MET A 461 3.44 1.72 26.35
N GLN A 462 3.52 0.75 27.26
CA GLN A 462 3.71 1.03 28.69
C GLN A 462 5.17 1.34 29.03
N ALA A 463 6.13 0.54 28.56
CA ALA A 463 7.53 0.71 28.91
C ALA A 463 8.24 1.77 28.04
N GLU A 464 8.34 1.57 26.73
CA GLU A 464 9.10 2.45 25.84
C GLU A 464 8.45 3.82 25.68
N ILE A 465 7.24 3.88 25.12
CA ILE A 465 6.51 5.13 24.86
C ILE A 465 6.13 5.80 26.18
N GLY A 466 5.51 5.05 27.11
CA GLY A 466 5.12 5.56 28.41
C GLY A 466 6.31 6.12 29.20
N GLY A 467 7.45 5.44 29.17
CA GLY A 467 8.70 5.90 29.79
C GLY A 467 9.26 7.15 29.11
N ALA A 468 9.30 7.19 27.78
CA ALA A 468 9.75 8.35 27.03
C ALA A 468 8.89 9.60 27.31
N MET A 469 7.56 9.44 27.37
CA MET A 469 6.66 10.54 27.71
C MET A 469 6.87 11.06 29.14
N PHE A 470 7.11 10.16 30.11
CA PHE A 470 7.45 10.59 31.47
C PHE A 470 8.74 11.40 31.47
N ASN A 471 9.79 10.86 30.84
CA ASN A 471 11.08 11.52 30.78
C ASN A 471 10.96 12.88 30.10
N LEU A 472 10.19 13.02 29.01
CA LEU A 472 9.89 14.32 28.37
C LEU A 472 9.32 15.34 29.36
N VAL A 473 8.29 14.95 30.11
CA VAL A 473 7.59 15.85 31.02
C VAL A 473 8.55 16.34 32.13
N PHE A 474 9.42 15.46 32.62
CA PHE A 474 10.26 15.70 33.80
C PHE A 474 11.73 16.04 33.50
N GLN A 475 12.16 16.04 32.24
CA GLN A 475 13.56 16.26 31.86
C GLN A 475 14.10 17.62 32.31
N GLY A 476 15.25 17.64 32.99
CA GLY A 476 15.86 18.89 33.47
C GLY A 476 15.08 19.58 34.60
N VAL A 477 14.15 18.86 35.23
CA VAL A 477 13.47 19.30 36.46
C VAL A 477 14.16 18.63 37.63
N GLU A 478 14.73 19.43 38.53
CA GLU A 478 15.30 18.91 39.78
C GLU A 478 14.17 18.50 40.72
N LEU A 479 14.04 17.19 40.94
CA LEU A 479 13.10 16.60 41.88
C LEU A 479 13.88 15.77 42.91
N GLU A 480 13.40 15.72 44.14
CA GLU A 480 13.91 14.75 45.09
C GLU A 480 13.64 13.32 44.58
N PRO A 481 14.61 12.37 44.69
CA PRO A 481 14.44 11.02 44.13
C PRO A 481 13.16 10.31 44.58
N LYS A 482 12.76 10.49 45.85
CA LYS A 482 11.51 9.94 46.39
C LYS A 482 10.27 10.49 45.70
N ILE A 483 10.27 11.77 45.34
CA ILE A 483 9.17 12.43 44.64
C ILE A 483 9.13 11.98 43.18
N GLU A 484 10.30 11.87 42.55
CA GLU A 484 10.42 11.35 41.19
C GLU A 484 9.87 9.91 41.09
N ASP A 485 10.23 9.03 42.02
CA ASP A 485 9.73 7.65 42.07
C ASP A 485 8.21 7.60 42.24
N VAL A 486 7.64 8.42 43.13
CA VAL A 486 6.19 8.52 43.34
C VAL A 486 5.48 8.98 42.06
N LEU A 487 6.05 9.95 41.35
CA LEU A 487 5.50 10.47 40.10
C LEU A 487 5.64 9.45 38.95
N ARG A 488 6.76 8.72 38.89
CA ARG A 488 7.01 7.68 37.89
C ARG A 488 6.06 6.50 38.06
N LEU A 489 5.82 6.08 39.28
CA LEU A 489 4.88 5.00 39.60
C LEU A 489 3.43 5.42 39.32
N ALA A 490 3.08 6.66 39.66
CA ALA A 490 1.78 7.24 39.31
C ALA A 490 1.57 7.30 37.78
N TRP A 491 2.60 7.71 37.03
CA TRP A 491 2.54 7.80 35.58
C TRP A 491 2.36 6.43 34.94
N ARG A 492 3.17 5.43 35.34
CA ARG A 492 3.05 4.05 34.84
C ARG A 492 1.66 3.47 35.03
N SER A 493 1.08 3.66 36.23
CA SER A 493 -0.29 3.21 36.51
C SER A 493 -1.32 3.89 35.59
N LEU A 494 -1.21 5.20 35.35
CA LEU A 494 -2.13 5.92 34.46
C LEU A 494 -1.99 5.48 32.99
N ILE A 495 -0.78 5.15 32.54
CA ILE A 495 -0.53 4.64 31.19
C ILE A 495 -1.07 3.22 31.04
N ALA A 496 -0.84 2.33 32.01
CA ALA A 496 -1.39 0.97 31.98
C ALA A 496 -2.92 0.98 31.90
N ASP A 497 -3.58 1.75 32.78
CA ASP A 497 -5.05 1.93 32.79
C ASP A 497 -5.60 2.51 31.48
N TYR A 498 -4.78 3.31 30.77
CA TYR A 498 -5.15 3.89 29.48
C TYR A 498 -4.96 2.88 28.34
N SER A 499 -3.85 2.15 28.33
CA SER A 499 -3.52 1.16 27.29
C SER A 499 -4.53 0.01 27.25
N GLU A 500 -4.96 -0.52 28.42
CA GLU A 500 -6.00 -1.56 28.47
C GLU A 500 -7.30 -1.14 27.77
N ARG A 501 -7.64 0.15 27.81
CA ARG A 501 -8.88 0.69 27.23
C ARG A 501 -8.79 0.94 25.74
N LEU A 502 -7.59 0.87 25.15
CA LEU A 502 -7.42 1.03 23.70
C LEU A 502 -7.79 -0.22 22.91
N HIS A 503 -7.91 -1.37 23.59
CA HIS A 503 -8.32 -2.64 23.00
C HIS A 503 -9.62 -2.53 22.20
N ASP A 504 -10.59 -1.72 22.66
CA ASP A 504 -11.92 -1.59 22.05
C ASP A 504 -12.00 -0.56 20.92
N VAL A 505 -10.98 0.29 20.74
CA VAL A 505 -11.15 1.58 20.04
C VAL A 505 -10.26 1.73 18.81
N HIS A 506 -9.26 0.87 18.63
CA HIS A 506 -8.38 0.76 17.44
C HIS A 506 -7.76 2.09 16.93
N ALA A 507 -7.76 3.18 17.71
CA ALA A 507 -7.21 4.48 17.33
C ALA A 507 -6.88 5.36 18.56
N ALA A 508 -5.84 6.19 18.42
CA ALA A 508 -5.44 7.17 19.44
C ALA A 508 -6.52 8.26 19.63
N ARG A 509 -6.91 8.53 20.89
CA ARG A 509 -7.87 9.59 21.23
C ARG A 509 -7.21 10.64 22.13
N PRO A 510 -6.68 11.74 21.56
CA PRO A 510 -6.00 12.80 22.33
C PRO A 510 -6.85 13.37 23.48
N GLY A 511 -8.16 13.52 23.26
CA GLY A 511 -9.10 13.97 24.30
C GLY A 511 -9.35 12.95 25.42
N ASP A 512 -9.15 11.65 25.18
CA ASP A 512 -9.26 10.62 26.21
C ASP A 512 -7.94 10.50 27.00
N PHE A 513 -6.80 10.53 26.31
CA PHE A 513 -5.48 10.62 26.95
C PHE A 513 -5.37 11.84 27.87
N SER A 514 -5.86 12.99 27.43
CA SER A 514 -5.95 14.20 28.25
C SER A 514 -6.75 13.97 29.53
N ARG A 515 -7.92 13.33 29.43
CA ARG A 515 -8.84 13.11 30.56
C ARG A 515 -8.31 12.08 31.55
N ARG A 516 -7.64 11.03 31.06
CA ARG A 516 -7.27 9.85 31.85
C ARG A 516 -5.83 9.84 32.32
N VAL A 517 -4.92 10.47 31.58
CA VAL A 517 -3.49 10.51 31.94
C VAL A 517 -3.08 11.91 32.38
N LEU A 518 -3.26 12.91 31.52
CA LEU A 518 -2.72 14.26 31.80
C LEU A 518 -3.44 14.97 32.95
N ARG A 519 -4.78 14.98 32.99
CA ARG A 519 -5.53 15.64 34.08
C ARG A 519 -5.25 15.03 35.46
N PRO A 520 -5.30 13.70 35.65
CA PRO A 520 -4.98 13.10 36.94
C PRO A 520 -3.55 13.38 37.37
N MET A 521 -2.60 13.29 36.44
CA MET A 521 -1.19 13.57 36.74
C MET A 521 -0.95 15.04 37.10
N ARG A 522 -1.55 16.00 36.38
CA ARG A 522 -1.52 17.43 36.74
C ARG A 522 -2.10 17.69 38.13
N ASN A 523 -3.20 17.04 38.48
CA ASN A 523 -3.80 17.16 39.82
C ASN A 523 -2.86 16.63 40.90
N ARG A 524 -2.12 15.55 40.61
CA ARG A 524 -1.12 14.97 41.53
C ARG A 524 0.05 15.92 41.73
N ILE A 525 0.61 16.48 40.65
CA ILE A 525 1.69 17.48 40.71
C ILE A 525 1.27 18.72 41.51
N ARG A 526 0.05 19.23 41.30
CA ARG A 526 -0.48 20.38 42.07
C ARG A 526 -0.55 20.13 43.57
N ARG A 527 -0.82 18.89 43.99
CA ARG A 527 -0.90 18.51 45.42
C ARG A 527 0.46 18.34 46.08
N LEU A 528 1.52 18.19 45.31
CA LEU A 528 2.88 17.98 45.82
C LEU A 528 3.64 19.29 46.05
N GLU A 529 3.05 20.44 45.73
CA GLU A 529 3.59 21.79 46.01
C GLU A 529 5.07 21.97 45.61
N LEU A 530 5.45 21.46 44.44
CA LEU A 530 6.84 21.39 43.94
C LEU A 530 7.44 22.75 43.51
N GLY A 531 6.85 23.89 43.90
CA GLY A 531 7.31 25.23 43.52
C GLY A 531 7.52 25.42 42.02
N SER A 532 8.64 26.06 41.65
CA SER A 532 9.00 26.38 40.24
C SER A 532 9.28 25.14 39.39
N ALA A 533 9.65 24.00 40.00
CA ALA A 533 9.75 22.72 39.32
C ALA A 533 8.36 22.22 38.92
N GLY A 534 7.38 22.31 39.83
CA GLY A 534 5.98 21.97 39.56
C GLY A 534 5.36 22.83 38.46
N GLU A 535 5.62 24.15 38.46
CA GLU A 535 5.12 25.05 37.42
C GLU A 535 5.66 24.72 36.02
N ARG A 536 6.96 24.41 35.91
CA ARG A 536 7.58 23.97 34.64
C ARG A 536 6.96 22.68 34.11
N VAL A 537 6.78 21.69 34.98
CA VAL A 537 6.12 20.42 34.62
C VAL A 537 4.67 20.66 34.17
N LEU A 538 3.91 21.49 34.89
CA LEU A 538 2.52 21.81 34.55
C LEU A 538 2.40 22.59 33.22
N ALA A 539 3.39 23.42 32.87
CA ALA A 539 3.44 24.10 31.59
C ALA A 539 3.71 23.13 30.42
N ARG A 540 4.61 22.15 30.62
CA ARG A 540 4.89 21.11 29.62
C ARG A 540 3.68 20.21 29.37
N MET A 541 2.88 19.96 30.41
CA MET A 541 1.64 19.18 30.31
C MET A 541 0.40 20.02 29.92
N ASP A 542 0.55 21.25 29.42
CA ASP A 542 -0.59 22.06 28.96
C ASP A 542 -1.28 21.38 27.78
N LEU A 543 -2.61 21.29 27.85
CA LEU A 543 -3.47 20.65 26.85
C LEU A 543 -3.44 21.36 25.49
N ARG A 544 -2.87 22.57 25.42
CA ARG A 544 -2.62 23.33 24.18
C ARG A 544 -1.34 22.92 23.45
N ASN A 545 -0.48 22.11 24.08
CA ASN A 545 0.76 21.59 23.50
C ASN A 545 0.60 20.15 22.97
N ILE A 546 -0.64 19.66 22.83
CA ILE A 546 -0.91 18.33 22.29
C ILE A 546 -0.67 18.36 20.78
N HIS A 547 0.43 17.77 20.34
CA HIS A 547 0.74 17.44 18.94
C HIS A 547 0.63 15.94 18.74
#